data_AF-A0A947GG12-F1
#
_entry.id   AF-A0A947GG12-F1
#
_cell.length_a   1.000
_cell.length_b   1.000
_cell.length_c   1.000
_cell.angle_alpha   90.00
_cell.angle_beta   90.00
_cell.angle_gamma   90.00
#
_symmetry.space_group_name_H-M   'P 1'
#
loop_
_entity.id
_entity.type
_entity.pdbx_description
1 polymer ?
#
loop_
_entity_poly.entity_id
_entity_poly.type
_entity_poly.pdbx_seq_one_letter_code
_entity_poly.pdbx_strand_id
1 'polypeptide(L)'
;MKVIARTLPSITHPVDKHVLASELTADKLIRTHKGLEIYLVTADDSPRVMTEIGRIREVEFRREGGGTGKPKDIDIFDQGPVPYRQLVVWDPVAQEIVSMYRYILCRDAIHSDGELDLATAKLFDFSQRFQEQYLPKTIELGRSVVNRSAQRRRLGLFAVWCGLGALVQEYPDMDYFFGKVTIASPHFKSGQNLLMQFMQRYEMAQEMLAIPKMHCRVHNPTIPNLSWTEASHQTALHSLKGKLKQMGQPMPSLLNSYLKTSDQLRYFGSVCNLEFGNVIEAAILIPIDSIKAKSRQHFIDSYVNINSQRFRSLDRQSSEKGLARDIACLQDFIHTVMTKNNKSSPMYVSVV
;
A
#
# COMPACT_ATOMS: atom_id res chain seq x y z
N MET A 1 -36.58 -6.20 -9.63
CA MET A 1 -35.40 -7.06 -9.43
C MET A 1 -35.09 -7.14 -7.94
N LYS A 2 -35.29 -8.30 -7.30
CA LYS A 2 -34.83 -8.53 -5.92
C LYS A 2 -33.30 -8.57 -5.96
N VAL A 3 -32.64 -7.57 -5.38
CA VAL A 3 -31.20 -7.64 -5.10
C VAL A 3 -31.02 -8.74 -4.06
N ILE A 4 -30.53 -9.89 -4.49
CA ILE A 4 -30.12 -10.95 -3.57
C ILE A 4 -28.92 -10.37 -2.82
N ALA A 5 -29.11 -10.01 -1.54
CA ALA A 5 -28.02 -9.58 -0.69
C ALA A 5 -27.02 -10.75 -0.64
N ARG A 6 -25.85 -10.56 -1.25
CA ARG A 6 -24.81 -11.57 -1.31
C ARG A 6 -24.25 -11.71 0.11
N THR A 7 -24.63 -12.77 0.81
CA THR A 7 -24.11 -13.05 2.15
C THR A 7 -22.61 -13.26 2.06
N LEU A 8 -21.83 -12.33 2.62
CA LEU A 8 -20.38 -12.47 2.65
C LEU A 8 -19.99 -13.64 3.57
N PRO A 9 -18.94 -14.41 3.23
CA PRO A 9 -18.34 -15.37 4.14
C PRO A 9 -18.03 -14.75 5.51
N SER A 10 -18.11 -15.58 6.55
CA SER A 10 -17.66 -15.19 7.89
C SER A 10 -16.18 -14.83 7.86
N ILE A 11 -15.82 -13.86 8.70
CA ILE A 11 -14.42 -13.47 8.91
C ILE A 11 -13.74 -14.57 9.73
N THR A 12 -12.47 -14.83 9.43
CA THR A 12 -11.61 -15.77 10.16
C THR A 12 -11.65 -15.45 11.66
N HIS A 13 -11.59 -16.48 12.52
CA HIS A 13 -11.53 -16.26 13.97
C HIS A 13 -10.21 -15.57 14.38
N PRO A 14 -10.21 -14.77 15.47
CA PRO A 14 -8.99 -14.19 16.00
C PRO A 14 -7.93 -15.25 16.32
N VAL A 15 -6.68 -14.93 16.02
CA VAL A 15 -5.54 -15.74 16.46
C VAL A 15 -5.31 -15.53 17.95
N ASP A 16 -4.91 -16.59 18.65
CA ASP A 16 -4.55 -16.51 20.07
C ASP A 16 -3.43 -15.49 20.33
N LYS A 17 -3.58 -14.68 21.38
CA LYS A 17 -2.69 -13.57 21.69
C LYS A 17 -1.27 -14.03 22.05
N HIS A 18 -1.12 -15.16 22.72
CA HIS A 18 0.19 -15.70 23.08
C HIS A 18 0.92 -16.20 21.84
N VAL A 19 0.20 -16.80 20.89
CA VAL A 19 0.76 -17.20 19.59
C VAL A 19 1.24 -15.98 18.82
N LEU A 20 0.45 -14.90 18.76
CA LEU A 20 0.87 -13.65 18.12
C LEU A 20 2.14 -13.07 18.75
N ALA A 21 2.18 -12.99 20.08
CA ALA A 21 3.34 -12.49 20.80
C ALA A 21 4.60 -13.34 20.54
N SER A 22 4.44 -14.67 20.42
CA SER A 22 5.57 -15.58 20.17
C SER A 22 6.25 -15.38 18.81
N GLU A 23 5.53 -14.84 17.81
CA GLU A 23 6.09 -14.53 16.49
C GLU A 23 6.68 -13.12 16.40
N LEU A 24 6.38 -12.24 17.36
CA LEU A 24 6.85 -10.85 17.43
C LEU A 24 8.10 -10.76 18.32
N THR A 25 9.18 -11.36 17.84
CA THR A 25 10.45 -11.49 18.55
C THR A 25 11.33 -10.24 18.43
N ALA A 26 12.27 -10.08 19.36
CA ALA A 26 13.13 -8.89 19.44
C ALA A 26 13.97 -8.64 18.18
N ASP A 27 14.37 -9.68 17.45
CA ASP A 27 15.10 -9.58 16.18
C ASP A 27 14.26 -8.97 15.05
N LYS A 28 12.93 -8.89 15.21
CA LYS A 28 12.00 -8.26 14.26
C LYS A 28 11.56 -6.85 14.67
N LEU A 29 11.84 -6.46 15.91
CA LEU A 29 11.52 -5.14 16.45
C LEU A 29 12.42 -4.09 15.81
N ILE A 30 11.84 -3.03 15.25
CA ILE A 30 12.59 -1.96 14.59
C ILE A 30 12.51 -0.63 15.32
N ARG A 31 11.48 -0.42 16.15
CA ARG A 31 11.26 0.85 16.88
C ARG A 31 10.23 0.68 17.99
N THR A 32 10.31 1.51 19.02
CA THR A 32 9.23 1.68 20.00
C THR A 32 8.72 3.12 20.00
N HIS A 33 7.44 3.31 20.31
CA HIS A 33 6.84 4.63 20.45
C HIS A 33 5.76 4.63 21.52
N LYS A 34 5.96 5.40 22.61
CA LYS A 34 5.00 5.52 23.73
C LYS A 34 4.55 4.15 24.27
N GLY A 35 5.47 3.19 24.36
CA GLY A 35 5.19 1.82 24.82
C GLY A 35 4.45 0.94 23.82
N LEU A 36 4.25 1.39 22.57
CA LEU A 36 3.92 0.51 21.45
C LEU A 36 5.21 0.05 20.78
N GLU A 37 5.19 -1.16 20.25
CA GLU A 37 6.31 -1.79 19.56
C GLU A 37 6.01 -1.87 18.06
N ILE A 38 7.00 -1.59 17.23
CA ILE A 38 6.86 -1.56 15.78
C ILE A 38 7.78 -2.65 15.21
N TYR A 39 7.16 -3.64 14.60
CA TYR A 39 7.82 -4.80 14.02
C TYR A 39 7.77 -4.74 12.49
N LEU A 40 8.79 -5.33 11.86
CA LEU A 40 8.73 -5.72 10.45
C LEU A 40 8.63 -7.23 10.36
N VAL A 41 7.61 -7.74 9.68
CA VAL A 41 7.37 -9.18 9.52
C VAL A 41 7.00 -9.52 8.07
N THR A 42 7.07 -10.80 7.73
CA THR A 42 6.61 -11.36 6.45
C THR A 42 5.63 -12.50 6.72
N ALA A 43 4.95 -12.99 5.68
CA ALA A 43 4.11 -14.17 5.82
C ALA A 43 4.92 -15.43 6.21
N ASP A 44 6.19 -15.50 5.81
CA ASP A 44 7.03 -16.69 6.03
C ASP A 44 7.53 -16.79 7.46
N ASP A 45 7.97 -15.68 8.04
CA ASP A 45 8.58 -15.67 9.37
C ASP A 45 7.60 -15.36 10.51
N SER A 46 6.41 -14.85 10.20
CA SER A 46 5.32 -14.63 11.16
C SER A 46 3.95 -14.96 10.56
N PRO A 47 3.68 -16.24 10.21
CA PRO A 47 2.45 -16.66 9.52
C PRO A 47 1.16 -16.46 10.34
N ARG A 48 1.22 -16.56 11.67
CA ARG A 48 0.06 -16.36 12.55
C ARG A 48 -0.25 -14.87 12.70
N VAL A 49 0.78 -14.02 12.83
CA VAL A 49 0.64 -12.56 12.77
C VAL A 49 0.08 -12.15 11.41
N MET A 50 0.57 -12.72 10.30
CA MET A 50 0.04 -12.42 8.96
C MET A 50 -1.44 -12.82 8.82
N THR A 51 -1.84 -13.94 9.40
CA THR A 51 -3.25 -14.36 9.45
C THR A 51 -4.11 -13.34 10.20
N GLU A 52 -3.64 -12.85 11.34
CA GLU A 52 -4.35 -11.84 12.13
C GLU A 52 -4.38 -10.47 11.44
N ILE A 53 -3.31 -10.06 10.76
CA ILE A 53 -3.29 -8.86 9.90
C ILE A 53 -4.39 -8.97 8.86
N GLY A 54 -4.46 -10.09 8.13
CA GLY A 54 -5.49 -10.28 7.10
C GLY A 54 -6.90 -10.26 7.67
N ARG A 55 -7.09 -10.84 8.85
CA ARG A 55 -8.38 -10.81 9.56
C ARG A 55 -8.77 -9.37 9.92
N ILE A 56 -7.88 -8.61 10.57
CA ILE A 56 -8.14 -7.22 10.98
C ILE A 56 -8.37 -6.32 9.77
N ARG A 57 -7.55 -6.47 8.72
CA ARG A 57 -7.75 -5.76 7.44
C ARG A 57 -9.15 -5.97 6.91
N GLU A 58 -9.59 -7.22 6.76
CA GLU A 58 -10.93 -7.49 6.23
C GLU A 58 -12.04 -6.93 7.14
N VAL A 59 -11.90 -7.03 8.47
CA VAL A 59 -12.85 -6.43 9.43
C VAL A 59 -12.98 -4.93 9.18
N GLU A 60 -11.87 -4.20 9.15
CA GLU A 60 -11.90 -2.74 9.04
C GLU A 60 -12.27 -2.28 7.62
N PHE A 61 -11.81 -2.96 6.57
CA PHE A 61 -12.18 -2.60 5.21
C PHE A 61 -13.66 -2.85 4.92
N ARG A 62 -14.25 -3.96 5.39
CA ARG A 62 -15.71 -4.18 5.27
C ARG A 62 -16.50 -3.12 6.03
N ARG A 63 -16.04 -2.68 7.21
CA ARG A 63 -16.69 -1.60 7.98
C ARG A 63 -16.72 -0.29 7.22
N GLU A 64 -15.68 0.00 6.44
CA GLU A 64 -15.60 1.17 5.57
C GLU A 64 -16.23 0.92 4.18
N GLY A 65 -16.99 -0.17 3.98
CA GLY A 65 -17.65 -0.47 2.70
C GLY A 65 -16.72 -0.89 1.56
N GLY A 66 -15.44 -1.16 1.85
CA GLY A 66 -14.51 -1.83 0.95
C GLY A 66 -14.33 -3.30 1.33
N GLY A 67 -13.11 -3.82 1.12
CA GLY A 67 -12.72 -5.16 1.54
C GLY A 67 -12.86 -6.19 0.43
N THR A 68 -12.20 -7.33 0.60
CA THR A 68 -12.12 -8.37 -0.43
C THR A 68 -13.38 -9.23 -0.50
N GLY A 69 -14.21 -9.20 0.54
CA GLY A 69 -15.33 -10.12 0.71
C GLY A 69 -14.89 -11.54 1.09
N LYS A 70 -13.60 -11.79 1.34
CA LYS A 70 -13.05 -13.09 1.76
C LYS A 70 -12.93 -13.18 3.28
N PRO A 71 -12.71 -14.35 3.90
CA PRO A 71 -12.55 -14.45 5.35
C PRO A 71 -11.38 -13.66 5.96
N LYS A 72 -10.38 -13.30 5.14
CA LYS A 72 -9.23 -12.47 5.50
C LYS A 72 -8.67 -11.78 4.24
N ASP A 73 -8.17 -10.57 4.38
CA ASP A 73 -7.54 -9.78 3.31
C ASP A 73 -6.03 -10.08 3.27
N ILE A 74 -5.70 -11.15 2.54
CA ILE A 74 -4.34 -11.57 2.18
C ILE A 74 -4.35 -11.81 0.68
N ASP A 75 -3.44 -11.17 -0.05
CA ASP A 75 -3.31 -11.35 -1.49
C ASP A 75 -1.97 -12.00 -1.87
N ILE A 76 -1.79 -12.27 -3.17
CA ILE A 76 -0.57 -12.89 -3.69
C ILE A 76 0.69 -12.06 -3.37
N PHE A 77 0.55 -10.76 -3.15
CA PHE A 77 1.69 -9.89 -2.88
C PHE A 77 2.13 -9.99 -1.41
N ASP A 78 1.27 -10.46 -0.50
CA ASP A 78 1.67 -10.76 0.87
C ASP A 78 2.42 -12.11 0.98
N GLN A 79 2.32 -12.98 -0.04
CA GLN A 79 2.82 -14.38 0.01
C GLN A 79 3.75 -14.76 -1.15
N GLY A 80 4.01 -13.84 -2.07
CA GLY A 80 4.85 -14.09 -3.25
C GLY A 80 6.32 -14.33 -2.90
N PRO A 81 7.17 -14.69 -3.89
CA PRO A 81 8.59 -14.90 -3.68
C PRO A 81 9.27 -13.69 -3.01
N VAL A 82 8.97 -12.48 -3.49
CA VAL A 82 9.35 -11.23 -2.83
C VAL A 82 8.08 -10.60 -2.28
N PRO A 83 7.69 -10.92 -1.03
CA PRO A 83 6.43 -10.45 -0.49
C PRO A 83 6.55 -9.01 0.00
N TYR A 84 5.41 -8.32 0.04
CA TYR A 84 5.30 -7.08 0.78
C TYR A 84 5.59 -7.36 2.25
N ARG A 85 6.51 -6.57 2.79
CA ARG A 85 6.87 -6.58 4.21
C ARG A 85 5.79 -5.87 4.99
N GLN A 86 5.44 -6.41 6.14
CA GLN A 86 4.37 -5.91 6.99
C GLN A 86 4.98 -5.11 8.14
N LEU A 87 4.63 -3.83 8.22
CA LEU A 87 4.92 -2.95 9.34
C LEU A 87 3.77 -3.06 10.33
N VAL A 88 4.02 -3.65 11.49
CA VAL A 88 2.99 -4.00 12.48
C VAL A 88 3.24 -3.23 13.76
N VAL A 89 2.22 -2.54 14.26
CA VAL A 89 2.26 -1.87 15.55
C VAL A 89 1.55 -2.74 16.58
N TRP A 90 2.30 -3.20 17.57
CA TRP A 90 1.86 -4.09 18.63
C TRP A 90 1.78 -3.34 19.96
N ASP A 91 0.74 -3.62 20.74
CA ASP A 91 0.64 -3.23 22.14
C ASP A 91 1.03 -4.43 23.02
N PRO A 92 2.22 -4.43 23.66
CA PRO A 92 2.65 -5.55 24.48
C PRO A 92 1.84 -5.70 25.78
N VAL A 93 1.15 -4.64 26.24
CA VAL A 93 0.33 -4.67 27.46
C VAL A 93 -1.03 -5.29 27.18
N ALA A 94 -1.71 -4.83 26.13
CA ALA A 94 -3.02 -5.36 25.73
C ALA A 94 -2.92 -6.66 24.91
N GLN A 95 -1.71 -6.99 24.45
CA GLN A 95 -1.39 -8.09 23.54
C GLN A 95 -2.28 -8.08 22.30
N GLU A 96 -2.23 -6.98 21.55
CA GLU A 96 -3.02 -6.79 20.35
C GLU A 96 -2.31 -5.95 19.28
N ILE A 97 -2.65 -6.18 18.02
CA ILE A 97 -2.22 -5.33 16.91
C ILE A 97 -3.06 -4.06 16.92
N VAL A 98 -2.41 -2.91 17.04
CA VAL A 98 -3.04 -1.58 17.09
C VAL A 98 -3.25 -1.02 15.69
N SER A 99 -2.27 -1.21 14.80
CA SER A 99 -2.31 -0.71 13.43
C SER A 99 -1.25 -1.42 12.59
N MET A 100 -1.42 -1.40 11.28
CA MET A 100 -0.51 -2.04 10.35
C MET A 100 -0.43 -1.28 9.04
N TYR A 101 0.67 -1.46 8.33
CA TYR A 101 0.84 -1.04 6.96
C TYR A 101 1.68 -2.11 6.24
N ARG A 102 1.64 -2.19 4.91
CA ARG A 102 2.61 -3.00 4.16
C ARG A 102 3.40 -2.13 3.20
N TYR A 103 4.63 -2.55 2.94
CA TYR A 103 5.50 -1.89 1.98
C TYR A 103 6.31 -2.90 1.16
N ILE A 104 6.77 -2.44 0.00
CA ILE A 104 7.79 -3.11 -0.80
C ILE A 104 8.74 -2.06 -1.35
N LEU A 105 10.03 -2.39 -1.45
CA LEU A 105 10.98 -1.58 -2.19
C LEU A 105 10.75 -1.91 -3.66
N CYS A 106 10.28 -0.95 -4.46
CA CYS A 106 9.81 -1.26 -5.81
C CYS A 106 10.92 -1.85 -6.70
N ARG A 107 12.19 -1.53 -6.44
CA ARG A 107 13.35 -2.20 -7.07
C ARG A 107 13.35 -3.72 -6.93
N ASP A 108 12.82 -4.27 -5.83
CA ASP A 108 12.78 -5.71 -5.56
C ASP A 108 11.59 -6.37 -6.27
N ALA A 109 10.62 -5.58 -6.74
CA ALA A 109 9.41 -6.04 -7.42
C ALA A 109 9.52 -6.05 -8.95
N ILE A 110 10.62 -5.51 -9.50
CA ILE A 110 10.89 -5.49 -10.93
C ILE A 110 11.53 -6.82 -11.33
N HIS A 111 10.99 -7.47 -12.36
CA HIS A 111 11.55 -8.68 -12.94
C HIS A 111 12.52 -8.33 -14.07
N SER A 112 13.44 -9.26 -14.38
CA SER A 112 14.36 -9.12 -15.51
C SER A 112 13.67 -9.06 -16.89
N ASP A 113 12.45 -9.57 -17.03
CA ASP A 113 11.62 -9.50 -18.23
C ASP A 113 10.71 -8.25 -18.30
N GLY A 114 10.74 -7.41 -17.25
CA GLY A 114 9.94 -6.19 -17.14
C GLY A 114 8.58 -6.37 -16.46
N GLU A 115 8.19 -7.58 -16.04
CA GLU A 115 7.01 -7.77 -15.20
C GLU A 115 7.18 -7.11 -13.81
N LEU A 116 6.05 -6.69 -13.22
CA LEU A 116 6.02 -5.95 -11.95
C LEU A 116 5.12 -6.64 -10.93
N ASP A 117 5.71 -7.12 -9.84
CA ASP A 117 4.98 -7.69 -8.69
C ASP A 117 4.45 -6.59 -7.75
N LEU A 118 3.79 -5.59 -8.31
CA LEU A 118 3.23 -4.45 -7.58
C LEU A 118 1.70 -4.50 -7.56
N ALA A 119 1.12 -4.30 -6.38
CA ALA A 119 -0.32 -4.22 -6.20
C ALA A 119 -0.94 -3.05 -6.96
N THR A 120 -0.20 -1.96 -7.15
CA THR A 120 -0.61 -0.83 -7.98
C THR A 120 -0.54 -1.13 -9.48
N ALA A 121 0.38 -1.99 -9.95
CA ALA A 121 0.49 -2.38 -11.37
C ALA A 121 -0.75 -3.15 -11.88
N LYS A 122 -1.53 -3.75 -10.99
CA LYS A 122 -2.85 -4.34 -11.34
C LYS A 122 -3.90 -3.30 -11.72
N LEU A 123 -3.71 -2.06 -11.29
CA LEU A 123 -4.71 -1.00 -11.37
C LEU A 123 -4.29 0.17 -12.25
N PHE A 124 -2.99 0.33 -12.46
CA PHE A 124 -2.39 1.41 -13.25
C PHE A 124 -1.37 0.84 -14.24
N ASP A 125 -1.33 1.42 -15.43
CA ASP A 125 -0.23 1.26 -16.37
C ASP A 125 0.87 2.28 -16.05
N PHE A 126 2.12 1.82 -16.04
CA PHE A 126 3.27 2.67 -15.74
C PHE A 126 4.04 2.97 -17.01
N SER A 127 4.31 4.26 -17.25
CA SER A 127 5.17 4.65 -18.37
C SER A 127 6.59 4.15 -18.15
N GLN A 128 7.33 3.98 -19.24
CA GLN A 128 8.74 3.57 -19.20
C GLN A 128 9.57 4.48 -18.28
N ARG A 129 9.35 5.80 -18.35
CA ARG A 129 9.99 6.77 -17.46
C ARG A 129 9.72 6.48 -15.99
N PHE A 130 8.47 6.15 -15.62
CA PHE A 130 8.15 5.83 -14.23
C PHE A 130 8.85 4.54 -13.79
N GLN A 131 8.85 3.52 -14.64
CA GLN A 131 9.50 2.24 -14.36
C GLN A 131 11.02 2.35 -14.22
N GLU A 132 11.68 3.13 -15.06
CA GLU A 132 13.15 3.23 -15.09
C GLU A 132 13.69 4.26 -14.09
N GLN A 133 12.99 5.37 -13.87
CA GLN A 133 13.53 6.52 -13.13
C GLN A 133 12.93 6.69 -11.72
N TYR A 134 11.71 6.22 -11.50
CA TYR A 134 11.01 6.43 -10.22
C TYR A 134 10.91 5.14 -9.41
N LEU A 135 10.40 4.04 -10.01
CA LEU A 135 10.20 2.79 -9.28
C LEU A 135 11.46 2.29 -8.56
N PRO A 136 12.68 2.33 -9.12
CA PRO A 136 13.86 1.83 -8.42
C PRO A 136 14.18 2.59 -7.12
N LYS A 137 13.67 3.82 -6.99
CA LYS A 137 13.84 4.73 -5.85
C LYS A 137 12.57 4.94 -5.03
N THR A 138 11.59 4.05 -5.19
CA THR A 138 10.26 4.19 -4.60
C THR A 138 9.99 3.07 -3.60
N ILE A 139 9.41 3.45 -2.47
CA ILE A 139 8.76 2.53 -1.54
C ILE A 139 7.27 2.54 -1.86
N GLU A 140 6.72 1.43 -2.37
CA GLU A 140 5.27 1.30 -2.50
C GLU A 140 4.66 0.94 -1.14
N LEU A 141 3.58 1.64 -0.78
CA LEU A 141 2.83 1.45 0.43
C LEU A 141 1.37 1.05 0.14
N GLY A 142 0.81 0.13 0.91
CA GLY A 142 -0.58 -0.32 0.73
C GLY A 142 -1.20 -0.91 1.99
N ARG A 143 -2.54 -0.99 2.04
CA ARG A 143 -3.29 -1.62 3.15
C ARG A 143 -3.02 -1.04 4.55
N SER A 144 -2.92 0.28 4.68
CA SER A 144 -2.84 0.93 6.00
C SER A 144 -4.16 0.74 6.75
N VAL A 145 -4.10 0.18 7.96
CA VAL A 145 -5.27 -0.08 8.79
C VAL A 145 -4.97 0.28 10.25
N VAL A 146 -5.95 0.90 10.92
CA VAL A 146 -5.96 1.04 12.38
C VAL A 146 -7.04 0.11 12.92
N ASN A 147 -6.66 -0.79 13.82
CA ASN A 147 -7.59 -1.69 14.48
C ASN A 147 -8.51 -0.89 15.41
N ARG A 148 -9.79 -0.75 15.06
CA ARG A 148 -10.72 0.09 15.82
C ARG A 148 -11.11 -0.53 17.16
N SER A 149 -10.95 -1.83 17.35
CA SER A 149 -11.20 -2.47 18.65
C SER A 149 -10.01 -2.34 19.61
N ALA A 150 -8.83 -1.95 19.12
CA ALA A 150 -7.66 -1.80 19.98
C ALA A 150 -7.84 -0.68 21.02
N GLN A 151 -7.37 -0.93 22.24
CA GLN A 151 -7.40 -0.02 23.37
C GLN A 151 -6.67 1.28 23.04
N ARG A 152 -5.48 1.16 22.44
CA ARG A 152 -4.60 2.30 22.11
C ARG A 152 -4.69 2.75 20.66
N ARG A 153 -5.80 2.44 19.96
CA ARG A 153 -6.04 2.79 18.54
C ARG A 153 -5.75 4.25 18.16
N ARG A 154 -5.93 5.20 19.09
CA ARG A 154 -5.67 6.63 18.87
C ARG A 154 -4.19 6.93 18.55
N LEU A 155 -3.28 6.05 18.94
CA LEU A 155 -1.84 6.15 18.65
C LEU A 155 -1.45 5.44 17.36
N GLY A 156 -2.31 4.58 16.79
CA GLY A 156 -1.95 3.65 15.73
C GLY A 156 -1.36 4.34 14.49
N LEU A 157 -2.09 5.31 13.91
CA LEU A 157 -1.60 6.01 12.72
C LEU A 157 -0.28 6.76 12.97
N PHE A 158 -0.09 7.32 14.17
CA PHE A 158 1.17 7.99 14.53
C PHE A 158 2.32 6.98 14.61
N ALA A 159 2.09 5.81 15.22
CA ALA A 159 3.08 4.74 15.31
C ALA A 159 3.43 4.17 13.92
N VAL A 160 2.46 4.05 13.01
CA VAL A 160 2.73 3.71 11.60
C VAL A 160 3.69 4.72 10.97
N TRP A 161 3.47 6.03 11.15
CA TRP A 161 4.39 7.06 10.66
C TRP A 161 5.79 6.97 11.29
N CYS A 162 5.89 6.62 12.58
CA CYS A 162 7.19 6.35 13.20
C CYS A 162 7.90 5.16 12.53
N GLY A 163 7.17 4.13 12.11
CA GLY A 163 7.74 3.00 11.37
C GLY A 163 8.13 3.40 9.94
N LEU A 164 7.31 4.19 9.23
CA LEU A 164 7.67 4.72 7.91
C LEU A 164 8.91 5.62 7.97
N GLY A 165 9.05 6.40 9.04
CA GLY A 165 10.25 7.21 9.25
C GLY A 165 11.51 6.37 9.49
N ALA A 166 11.38 5.17 10.07
CA ALA A 166 12.48 4.21 10.12
C ALA A 166 12.87 3.73 8.72
N LEU A 167 11.90 3.46 7.84
CA LEU A 167 12.19 3.09 6.43
C LEU A 167 12.99 4.18 5.72
N VAL A 168 12.64 5.46 5.90
CA VAL A 168 13.38 6.59 5.28
C VAL A 168 14.84 6.63 5.73
N GLN A 169 15.12 6.34 6.99
CA GLN A 169 16.48 6.37 7.52
C GLN A 169 17.29 5.14 7.12
N GLU A 170 16.65 3.96 7.08
CA GLU A 170 17.33 2.71 6.72
C GLU A 170 17.48 2.52 5.20
N TYR A 171 16.68 3.22 4.39
CA TYR A 171 16.79 3.26 2.93
C TYR A 171 17.00 4.69 2.43
N PRO A 172 18.17 5.30 2.69
CA PRO A 172 18.45 6.70 2.34
C PRO A 172 18.53 6.95 0.83
N ASP A 173 18.56 5.89 0.03
CA ASP A 173 18.54 5.89 -1.43
C ASP A 173 17.12 5.96 -2.03
N MET A 174 16.08 5.90 -1.20
CA MET A 174 14.69 6.06 -1.62
C MET A 174 14.30 7.54 -1.66
N ASP A 175 13.74 7.95 -2.80
CA ASP A 175 13.31 9.33 -3.05
C ASP A 175 11.79 9.51 -2.86
N TYR A 176 11.01 8.43 -2.98
CA TYR A 176 9.55 8.52 -3.06
C TYR A 176 8.81 7.49 -2.20
N PHE A 177 7.69 7.91 -1.63
CA PHE A 177 6.59 7.00 -1.29
C PHE A 177 5.56 7.01 -2.42
N PHE A 178 5.11 5.82 -2.84
CA PHE A 178 4.03 5.67 -3.82
C PHE A 178 2.97 4.71 -3.30
N GLY A 179 1.75 4.84 -3.75
CA GLY A 179 0.71 3.87 -3.44
C GLY A 179 -0.67 4.36 -3.82
N LYS A 180 -1.67 3.57 -3.46
CA LYS A 180 -3.07 3.91 -3.66
C LYS A 180 -3.75 4.22 -2.33
N VAL A 181 -4.54 5.29 -2.33
CA VAL A 181 -5.40 5.66 -1.20
C VAL A 181 -6.83 5.30 -1.54
N THR A 182 -7.40 4.45 -0.70
CA THR A 182 -8.80 4.05 -0.81
C THR A 182 -9.72 5.16 -0.32
N ILE A 183 -10.57 5.65 -1.21
CA ILE A 183 -11.68 6.56 -0.91
C ILE A 183 -12.94 5.68 -0.84
N ALA A 184 -13.28 5.25 0.38
CA ALA A 184 -14.25 4.19 0.60
C ALA A 184 -15.72 4.64 0.42
N SER A 185 -16.60 3.68 0.12
CA SER A 185 -17.96 3.94 -0.38
C SER A 185 -19.03 4.47 0.62
N PRO A 186 -18.94 4.35 1.97
CA PRO A 186 -20.00 4.84 2.85
C PRO A 186 -19.99 6.37 2.99
N HIS A 187 -19.07 7.05 2.30
CA HIS A 187 -19.26 8.44 1.95
C HIS A 187 -20.38 8.56 0.92
N PHE A 188 -21.44 9.30 1.25
CA PHE A 188 -22.46 9.74 0.30
C PHE A 188 -21.76 10.22 -0.98
N LYS A 189 -22.22 9.78 -2.15
CA LYS A 189 -21.56 10.00 -3.47
C LYS A 189 -20.97 11.42 -3.63
N SER A 190 -21.63 12.43 -3.07
CA SER A 190 -21.18 13.82 -3.04
C SER A 190 -19.86 14.07 -2.31
N GLY A 191 -19.58 13.42 -1.17
CA GLY A 191 -18.33 13.56 -0.43
C GLY A 191 -17.13 12.94 -1.15
N GLN A 192 -17.31 11.78 -1.78
CA GLN A 192 -16.29 11.16 -2.62
C GLN A 192 -15.95 12.05 -3.81
N ASN A 193 -16.95 12.59 -4.49
CA ASN A 193 -16.74 13.49 -5.60
C ASN A 193 -15.99 14.77 -5.18
N LEU A 194 -16.27 15.29 -3.99
CA LEU A 194 -15.57 16.46 -3.45
C LEU A 194 -14.09 16.16 -3.17
N LEU A 195 -13.81 15.00 -2.56
CA LEU A 195 -12.43 14.53 -2.33
C LEU A 195 -11.70 14.35 -3.66
N MET A 196 -12.34 13.70 -4.63
CA MET A 196 -11.79 13.46 -5.96
C MET A 196 -11.44 14.76 -6.70
N GLN A 197 -12.32 15.76 -6.67
CA GLN A 197 -12.02 17.08 -7.22
C GLN A 197 -10.90 17.79 -6.48
N PHE A 198 -10.85 17.65 -5.14
CA PHE A 198 -9.74 18.22 -4.39
C PHE A 198 -8.41 17.61 -4.80
N MET A 199 -8.38 16.30 -5.08
CA MET A 199 -7.17 15.61 -5.51
C MET A 199 -6.66 16.09 -6.88
N GLN A 200 -7.54 16.56 -7.78
CA GLN A 200 -7.14 17.12 -9.08
C GLN A 200 -6.20 18.33 -8.95
N ARG A 201 -6.20 19.02 -7.80
CA ARG A 201 -5.20 20.07 -7.49
C ARG A 201 -3.76 19.58 -7.58
N TYR A 202 -3.54 18.29 -7.32
CA TYR A 202 -2.22 17.65 -7.29
C TYR A 202 -1.92 16.87 -8.58
N GLU A 203 -2.78 17.00 -9.60
CA GLU A 203 -2.58 16.36 -10.89
C GLU A 203 -1.44 17.05 -11.65
N MET A 204 -0.49 16.27 -12.14
CA MET A 204 0.61 16.80 -12.93
C MET A 204 0.28 16.73 -14.41
N ALA A 205 -0.20 17.84 -14.97
CA ALA A 205 -0.67 17.94 -16.35
C ALA A 205 0.36 17.51 -17.42
N GLN A 206 1.65 17.40 -17.09
CA GLN A 206 2.73 17.11 -18.05
C GLN A 206 3.42 15.74 -17.85
N GLU A 207 3.10 14.97 -16.82
CA GLU A 207 3.80 13.71 -16.51
C GLU A 207 2.81 12.54 -16.37
N MET A 208 2.52 11.84 -17.47
CA MET A 208 1.72 10.60 -17.47
C MET A 208 2.54 9.41 -16.93
N LEU A 209 2.96 9.48 -15.66
CA LEU A 209 3.81 8.47 -15.03
C LEU A 209 3.05 7.18 -14.70
N ALA A 210 1.85 7.33 -14.12
CA ALA A 210 0.93 6.25 -13.86
C ALA A 210 -0.44 6.60 -14.46
N ILE A 211 -1.04 5.65 -15.16
CA ILE A 211 -2.28 5.84 -15.93
C ILE A 211 -3.32 4.83 -15.41
N PRO A 212 -4.51 5.26 -14.96
CA PRO A 212 -5.53 4.34 -14.48
C PRO A 212 -5.99 3.37 -15.58
N LYS A 213 -5.95 2.05 -15.33
CA LYS A 213 -6.42 1.02 -16.29
C LYS A 213 -7.93 1.07 -16.53
N MET A 214 -8.69 1.51 -15.53
CA MET A 214 -10.14 1.63 -15.61
C MET A 214 -10.61 2.90 -14.89
N HIS A 215 -10.99 3.92 -15.66
CA HIS A 215 -11.51 5.15 -15.08
C HIS A 215 -12.83 4.92 -14.34
N CYS A 216 -12.94 5.47 -13.13
CA CYS A 216 -14.21 5.57 -12.44
C CYS A 216 -15.17 6.49 -13.18
N ARG A 217 -16.42 6.06 -13.41
CA ARG A 217 -17.50 6.96 -13.81
C ARG A 217 -17.89 7.84 -12.63
N VAL A 218 -17.37 9.07 -12.58
CA VAL A 218 -17.80 10.08 -11.61
C VAL A 218 -19.29 10.36 -11.84
N HIS A 219 -20.13 10.08 -10.84
CA HIS A 219 -21.55 10.45 -10.89
C HIS A 219 -21.67 11.95 -10.60
N ASN A 220 -22.17 12.74 -11.56
CA ASN A 220 -22.38 14.20 -11.47
C ASN A 220 -21.09 15.06 -11.36
N PRO A 221 -20.58 15.60 -12.49
CA PRO A 221 -19.53 16.62 -12.50
C PRO A 221 -20.01 18.02 -12.07
N THR A 222 -21.31 18.22 -11.85
CA THR A 222 -21.91 19.48 -11.38
C THR A 222 -21.67 19.67 -9.88
N ILE A 223 -20.42 19.88 -9.51
CA ILE A 223 -20.03 20.38 -8.19
C ILE A 223 -19.48 21.78 -8.42
N PRO A 224 -19.77 22.75 -7.53
CA PRO A 224 -19.41 24.15 -7.72
C PRO A 224 -17.96 24.31 -8.14
N ASN A 225 -17.69 25.30 -9.00
CA ASN A 225 -16.33 25.72 -9.35
C ASN A 225 -15.62 26.17 -8.06
N LEU A 226 -14.95 25.24 -7.39
CA LEU A 226 -14.15 25.51 -6.21
C LEU A 226 -12.76 25.86 -6.73
N SER A 227 -12.49 27.15 -6.90
CA SER A 227 -11.15 27.64 -7.19
C SER A 227 -10.26 27.40 -5.98
N TRP A 228 -9.78 26.16 -5.85
CA TRP A 228 -8.68 25.79 -4.98
C TRP A 228 -7.34 25.97 -5.70
N THR A 229 -7.35 26.16 -7.03
CA THR A 229 -6.16 26.29 -7.89
C THR A 229 -5.23 27.40 -7.39
N GLU A 230 -5.79 28.57 -7.05
CA GLU A 230 -5.02 29.73 -6.60
C GLU A 230 -4.80 29.79 -5.08
N ALA A 231 -5.45 28.92 -4.30
CA ALA A 231 -5.40 28.99 -2.83
C ALA A 231 -4.13 28.30 -2.29
N SER A 232 -3.57 28.81 -1.19
CA SER A 232 -2.50 28.08 -0.49
C SER A 232 -2.97 26.66 -0.11
N HIS A 233 -2.04 25.69 -0.05
CA HIS A 233 -2.34 24.31 0.34
C HIS A 233 -3.11 24.22 1.67
N GLN A 234 -2.71 25.02 2.66
CA GLN A 234 -3.37 25.04 3.97
C GLN A 234 -4.79 25.59 3.89
N THR A 235 -5.00 26.69 3.15
CA THR A 235 -6.31 27.30 2.94
C THR A 235 -7.26 26.34 2.21
N ALA A 236 -6.78 25.70 1.15
CA ALA A 236 -7.55 24.72 0.38
C ALA A 236 -7.95 23.52 1.26
N LEU A 237 -7.01 22.96 2.02
CA LEU A 237 -7.27 21.83 2.92
C LEU A 237 -8.24 22.18 4.06
N HIS A 238 -8.17 23.42 4.59
CA HIS A 238 -9.12 23.90 5.58
C HIS A 238 -10.53 24.03 4.99
N SER A 239 -10.64 24.59 3.79
CA SER A 239 -11.90 24.71 3.03
C SER A 239 -12.54 23.35 2.76
N LEU A 240 -11.75 22.37 2.30
CA LEU A 240 -12.21 20.98 2.10
C LEU A 240 -12.84 20.40 3.38
N LYS A 241 -12.13 20.53 4.51
CA LYS A 241 -12.63 20.02 5.81
C LYS A 241 -13.91 20.69 6.24
N GLY A 242 -14.02 22.01 6.05
CA GLY A 242 -15.24 22.77 6.33
C GLY A 242 -16.42 22.25 5.52
N LYS A 243 -16.22 22.05 4.21
CA LYS A 243 -17.26 21.53 3.30
C LYS A 243 -17.67 20.10 3.66
N LEU A 244 -16.71 19.19 3.89
CA LEU A 244 -17.02 17.84 4.34
C LEU A 244 -17.82 17.83 5.65
N LYS A 245 -17.44 18.67 6.62
CA LYS A 245 -18.18 18.83 7.89
C LYS A 245 -19.60 19.34 7.66
N GLN A 246 -19.81 20.33 6.78
CA GLN A 246 -21.15 20.83 6.41
C GLN A 246 -22.02 19.72 5.77
N MET A 247 -21.41 18.79 5.05
CA MET A 247 -22.08 17.63 4.44
C MET A 247 -22.25 16.45 5.40
N GLY A 248 -21.89 16.61 6.69
CA GLY A 248 -21.88 15.51 7.67
C GLY A 248 -20.89 14.39 7.35
N GLN A 249 -19.90 14.65 6.49
CA GLN A 249 -18.89 13.68 6.07
C GLN A 249 -17.59 13.86 6.86
N PRO A 250 -17.03 12.80 7.45
CA PRO A 250 -15.71 12.88 8.06
C PRO A 250 -14.62 12.94 6.98
N MET A 251 -13.55 13.68 7.24
CA MET A 251 -12.35 13.63 6.41
C MET A 251 -11.66 12.26 6.61
N PRO A 252 -11.34 11.51 5.54
CA PRO A 252 -10.59 10.27 5.66
C PRO A 252 -9.25 10.51 6.35
N SER A 253 -9.00 9.79 7.44
CA SER A 253 -7.86 10.05 8.34
C SER A 253 -6.52 9.89 7.62
N LEU A 254 -6.40 8.84 6.80
CA LEU A 254 -5.17 8.52 6.07
C LEU A 254 -4.87 9.58 5.00
N LEU A 255 -5.85 9.93 4.16
CA LEU A 255 -5.71 10.98 3.15
C LEU A 255 -5.35 12.34 3.79
N ASN A 256 -6.04 12.71 4.87
CA ASN A 256 -5.71 13.92 5.63
C ASN A 256 -4.28 13.89 6.18
N SER A 257 -3.79 12.72 6.55
CA SER A 257 -2.43 12.56 7.03
C SER A 257 -1.43 12.88 5.93
N TYR A 258 -1.58 12.29 4.74
CA TYR A 258 -0.69 12.56 3.60
C TYR A 258 -0.71 14.03 3.18
N LEU A 259 -1.90 14.61 3.04
CA LEU A 259 -2.05 16.03 2.70
C LEU A 259 -1.47 16.95 3.79
N LYS A 260 -1.44 16.54 5.06
CA LYS A 260 -0.73 17.31 6.08
C LYS A 260 0.78 17.19 5.96
N THR A 261 1.29 16.00 5.64
CA THR A 261 2.71 15.67 5.60
C THR A 261 3.46 16.39 4.48
N SER A 262 2.88 16.52 3.29
CA SER A 262 3.50 17.21 2.15
C SER A 262 2.45 18.02 1.37
N ASP A 263 2.87 19.15 0.80
CA ASP A 263 2.13 19.92 -0.20
C ASP A 263 2.59 19.65 -1.64
N GLN A 264 3.66 18.88 -1.83
CA GLN A 264 4.14 18.41 -3.14
C GLN A 264 3.69 16.97 -3.47
N LEU A 265 2.59 16.53 -2.85
CA LEU A 265 1.93 15.29 -3.24
C LEU A 265 1.56 15.38 -4.73
N ARG A 266 1.76 14.29 -5.45
CA ARG A 266 1.37 14.12 -6.85
C ARG A 266 0.22 13.12 -6.93
N TYR A 267 -0.76 13.40 -7.77
CA TYR A 267 -1.93 12.55 -8.00
C TYR A 267 -1.99 12.10 -9.47
N PHE A 268 -2.21 10.80 -9.68
CA PHE A 268 -2.16 10.17 -11.01
C PHE A 268 -3.52 9.62 -11.47
N GLY A 269 -4.60 10.22 -10.98
CA GLY A 269 -5.95 9.73 -11.26
C GLY A 269 -6.40 8.62 -10.31
N SER A 270 -7.62 8.15 -10.56
CA SER A 270 -8.27 7.12 -9.75
C SER A 270 -8.91 6.04 -10.60
N VAL A 271 -8.98 4.86 -10.01
CA VAL A 271 -9.50 3.62 -10.59
C VAL A 271 -10.58 3.04 -9.68
N CYS A 272 -11.58 2.41 -10.29
CA CYS A 272 -12.64 1.74 -9.55
C CYS A 272 -12.21 0.31 -9.28
N ASN A 273 -12.11 -0.05 -8.00
CA ASN A 273 -11.61 -1.36 -7.59
C ASN A 273 -12.78 -2.29 -7.25
N LEU A 274 -13.30 -2.96 -8.28
CA LEU A 274 -14.44 -3.87 -8.17
C LEU A 274 -14.17 -5.06 -7.24
N GLU A 275 -12.92 -5.53 -7.19
CA GLU A 275 -12.49 -6.65 -6.36
C GLU A 275 -12.36 -6.29 -4.88
N PHE A 276 -12.50 -5.00 -4.53
CA PHE A 276 -12.33 -4.49 -3.19
C PHE A 276 -13.55 -3.66 -2.72
N GLY A 277 -14.74 -4.21 -2.91
CA GLY A 277 -15.98 -3.55 -2.49
C GLY A 277 -16.39 -2.36 -3.37
N ASN A 278 -15.91 -2.30 -4.62
CA ASN A 278 -16.20 -1.22 -5.57
C ASN A 278 -15.84 0.18 -5.02
N VAL A 279 -14.71 0.26 -4.34
CA VAL A 279 -14.16 1.53 -3.84
C VAL A 279 -13.42 2.27 -4.94
N ILE A 280 -13.18 3.56 -4.72
CA ILE A 280 -12.29 4.37 -5.55
C ILE A 280 -10.88 4.29 -4.95
N GLU A 281 -9.89 3.98 -5.78
CA GLU A 281 -8.47 3.95 -5.40
C GLU A 281 -7.76 5.09 -6.15
N ALA A 282 -7.20 6.05 -5.40
CA ALA A 282 -6.47 7.19 -5.95
C ALA A 282 -4.97 6.92 -5.86
N ALA A 283 -4.24 6.95 -6.98
CA ALA A 283 -2.78 6.81 -6.97
C ALA A 283 -2.13 8.13 -6.56
N ILE A 284 -1.24 8.06 -5.57
CA ILE A 284 -0.48 9.21 -5.08
C ILE A 284 1.01 8.89 -4.96
N LEU A 285 1.83 9.90 -5.19
CA LEU A 285 3.27 9.87 -4.91
C LEU A 285 3.65 11.06 -4.05
N ILE A 286 4.50 10.82 -3.05
CA ILE A 286 5.01 11.84 -2.14
C ILE A 286 6.53 11.79 -2.19
N PRO A 287 7.20 12.83 -2.70
CA PRO A 287 8.64 12.98 -2.56
C PRO A 287 9.03 13.03 -1.08
N ILE A 288 10.00 12.24 -0.66
CA ILE A 288 10.40 12.11 0.75
C ILE A 288 11.03 13.42 1.25
N ASP A 289 11.76 14.12 0.39
CA ASP A 289 12.34 15.45 0.66
C ASP A 289 11.27 16.54 0.89
N SER A 290 10.08 16.38 0.30
CA SER A 290 8.94 17.29 0.47
C SER A 290 8.21 17.13 1.81
N ILE A 291 8.58 16.15 2.64
CA ILE A 291 7.99 15.96 3.96
C ILE A 291 8.31 17.17 4.84
N LYS A 292 7.26 17.87 5.28
CA LYS A 292 7.38 19.11 6.07
C LYS A 292 8.22 18.90 7.33
N ALA A 293 9.05 19.90 7.65
CA ALA A 293 10.01 19.87 8.76
C ALA A 293 9.42 19.34 10.08
N LYS A 294 8.20 19.76 10.46
CA LYS A 294 7.54 19.26 11.67
C LYS A 294 7.31 17.74 11.61
N SER A 295 6.77 17.22 10.51
CA SER A 295 6.55 15.78 10.33
C SER A 295 7.89 15.03 10.26
N ARG A 296 8.86 15.60 9.55
CA ARG A 296 10.22 15.04 9.44
C ARG A 296 10.87 14.86 10.82
N GLN A 297 10.88 15.92 11.63
CA GLN A 297 11.42 15.89 12.98
C GLN A 297 10.73 14.83 13.86
N HIS A 298 9.40 14.73 13.78
CA HIS A 298 8.64 13.82 14.63
C HIS A 298 8.79 12.35 14.23
N PHE A 299 8.89 12.05 12.93
CA PHE A 299 8.80 10.68 12.42
C PHE A 299 10.12 10.14 11.91
N ILE A 300 10.91 10.96 11.22
CA ILE A 300 12.14 10.56 10.51
C ILE A 300 13.36 10.85 11.38
N ASP A 301 13.58 12.11 11.77
CA ASP A 301 14.82 12.51 12.45
C ASP A 301 14.88 12.01 13.91
N SER A 302 13.72 11.70 14.50
CA SER A 302 13.61 11.10 15.84
C SER A 302 13.86 9.58 15.87
N TYR A 303 14.12 8.96 14.71
CA TYR A 303 14.43 7.55 14.65
C TYR A 303 15.82 7.28 15.22
N VAL A 304 15.88 6.35 16.16
CA VAL A 304 17.13 5.77 16.64
C VAL A 304 17.13 4.33 16.17
N ASN A 305 18.15 3.96 15.41
CA ASN A 305 18.30 2.59 14.94
C ASN A 305 18.59 1.68 16.13
N ILE A 306 17.69 0.73 16.37
CA ILE A 306 17.85 -0.32 17.39
C ILE A 306 18.08 -1.71 16.78
N ASN A 307 17.91 -1.86 15.45
CA ASN A 307 17.96 -3.16 14.78
C ASN A 307 18.16 -3.07 13.25
N SER A 308 19.27 -2.48 12.81
CA SER A 308 19.69 -2.48 11.38
C SER A 308 19.84 -3.87 10.78
N GLN A 309 20.04 -4.90 11.61
CA GLN A 309 20.19 -6.27 11.12
C GLN A 309 18.89 -6.81 10.53
N ARG A 310 17.73 -6.40 11.05
CA ARG A 310 16.43 -6.78 10.50
C ARG A 310 16.21 -6.27 9.08
N PHE A 311 16.61 -5.04 8.79
CA PHE A 311 16.50 -4.47 7.43
C PHE A 311 17.41 -5.23 6.47
N ARG A 312 18.67 -5.42 6.85
CA ARG A 312 19.66 -6.16 6.05
C ARG A 312 19.26 -7.62 5.79
N SER A 313 18.66 -8.30 6.76
CA SER A 313 18.22 -9.69 6.58
C SER A 313 17.06 -9.79 5.60
N LEU A 314 16.10 -8.86 5.68
CA LEU A 314 14.99 -8.79 4.74
C LEU A 314 15.48 -8.45 3.31
N ASP A 315 16.47 -7.57 3.15
CA ASP A 315 17.02 -7.22 1.83
C ASP A 315 17.78 -8.38 1.19
N ARG A 316 18.53 -9.14 1.99
CA ARG A 316 19.17 -10.37 1.53
C ARG A 316 18.13 -11.38 1.06
N GLN A 317 17.07 -11.59 1.84
CA GLN A 317 15.98 -12.49 1.48
C GLN A 317 15.27 -12.04 0.19
N SER A 318 14.96 -10.75 0.02
CA SER A 318 14.42 -10.20 -1.22
C SER A 318 15.31 -10.52 -2.41
N SER A 319 16.62 -10.27 -2.28
CA SER A 319 17.60 -10.45 -3.35
C SER A 319 17.74 -11.92 -3.76
N GLU A 320 17.88 -12.82 -2.79
CA GLU A 320 18.00 -14.27 -3.04
C GLU A 320 16.73 -14.84 -3.69
N LYS A 321 15.55 -14.46 -3.20
CA LYS A 321 14.28 -14.93 -3.74
C LYS A 321 13.94 -14.31 -5.10
N GLY A 322 14.31 -13.05 -5.32
CA GLY A 322 14.18 -12.39 -6.62
C GLY A 322 15.03 -13.07 -7.69
N LEU A 323 16.29 -13.38 -7.37
CA LEU A 323 17.17 -14.14 -8.27
C LEU A 323 16.60 -15.54 -8.57
N ALA A 324 16.13 -16.26 -7.55
CA ALA A 324 15.54 -17.58 -7.74
C ALA A 324 14.29 -17.55 -8.63
N ARG A 325 13.43 -16.54 -8.47
CA ARG A 325 12.26 -16.29 -9.31
C ARG A 325 12.67 -16.06 -10.77
N ASP A 326 13.62 -15.18 -11.02
CA ASP A 326 14.06 -14.83 -12.36
C ASP A 326 14.71 -16.03 -13.08
N ILE A 327 15.49 -16.86 -12.36
CA ILE A 327 16.01 -18.12 -12.89
C ILE A 327 14.88 -19.08 -13.28
N ALA A 328 13.85 -19.21 -12.44
CA ALA A 328 12.70 -20.08 -12.74
C ALA A 328 11.95 -19.60 -14.00
N CYS A 329 11.73 -18.29 -14.14
CA CYS A 329 11.10 -17.71 -15.33
C CYS A 329 11.90 -18.02 -16.60
N LEU A 330 13.23 -17.87 -16.57
CA LEU A 330 14.11 -18.22 -17.69
C LEU A 330 14.04 -19.71 -18.04
N GLN A 331 13.99 -20.59 -17.05
CA GLN A 331 13.85 -22.03 -17.27
C GLN A 331 12.52 -22.39 -17.93
N ASP A 332 11.41 -21.78 -17.48
CA ASP A 332 10.08 -21.97 -18.07
C ASP A 332 10.01 -21.44 -19.51
N PHE A 333 10.65 -20.30 -19.78
CA PHE A 333 10.78 -19.76 -21.13
C PHE A 333 11.54 -20.72 -22.05
N ILE A 334 12.72 -21.20 -21.62
CA ILE A 334 13.52 -22.17 -22.38
C ILE A 334 12.72 -23.45 -22.63
N HIS A 335 12.04 -23.99 -21.60
CA HIS A 335 11.22 -25.19 -21.74
C HIS A 335 10.07 -24.98 -22.75
N THR A 336 9.40 -23.83 -22.70
CA THR A 336 8.31 -23.48 -23.63
C THR A 336 8.81 -23.35 -25.07
N VAL A 337 9.98 -22.75 -25.28
CA VAL A 337 10.59 -22.64 -26.62
C VAL A 337 11.01 -24.02 -27.15
N MET A 338 11.66 -24.84 -26.32
CA MET A 338 12.11 -26.19 -26.71
C MET A 338 10.95 -27.14 -27.02
N THR A 339 9.87 -27.08 -26.24
CA THR A 339 8.66 -27.92 -26.47
C THR A 339 7.86 -27.48 -27.69
N LYS A 340 7.85 -26.17 -28.03
CA LYS A 340 7.26 -25.68 -29.28
C LYS A 340 8.09 -26.07 -30.50
N ASN A 341 9.42 -26.07 -30.41
CA ASN A 341 10.31 -26.47 -31.52
C ASN A 341 10.32 -27.99 -31.77
N ASN A 342 9.96 -28.82 -30.79
CA ASN A 342 9.83 -30.27 -30.98
C ASN A 342 8.51 -30.71 -31.67
N LYS A 343 7.66 -29.77 -32.10
CA LYS A 343 6.46 -30.04 -32.93
C LYS A 343 6.66 -29.78 -34.43
N SER A 344 7.86 -29.44 -34.89
CA SER A 344 8.23 -29.50 -36.31
C SER A 344 9.14 -30.70 -36.58
N SER A 345 8.68 -31.58 -37.47
CA SER A 345 9.27 -32.86 -37.89
C SER A 345 10.80 -32.91 -38.00
N PRO A 346 11.42 -34.09 -37.82
CA PRO A 346 12.86 -34.26 -38.02
C PRO A 346 13.17 -34.10 -39.51
N MET A 347 13.80 -32.98 -39.87
CA MET A 347 14.36 -32.82 -41.19
C MET A 347 15.68 -33.62 -41.21
N TYR A 348 15.64 -34.78 -41.88
CA TYR A 348 16.85 -35.51 -42.26
C TYR A 348 17.76 -34.57 -43.04
N VAL A 349 18.90 -34.20 -42.45
CA VAL A 349 20.01 -33.62 -43.21
C VAL A 349 20.88 -34.79 -43.66
N SER A 350 20.66 -35.25 -44.89
CA SER A 350 21.59 -36.13 -45.58
C SER A 350 22.83 -35.34 -45.98
N VAL A 351 23.99 -35.87 -45.59
CA VAL A 351 25.32 -35.42 -46.01
C VAL A 351 25.49 -35.58 -47.52
N VAL A 352 25.84 -34.48 -48.21
CA VAL A 352 26.71 -34.48 -49.40
C VAL A 352 27.59 -33.24 -49.33
#